data_AF-A0A6G1SVS0-F1
#
_entry.id   AF-A0A6G1SVS0-F1
#
_cell.length_a   1.000
_cell.length_b   1.000
_cell.length_c   1.000
_cell.angle_alpha   90.00
_cell.angle_beta   90.00
_cell.angle_gamma   90.00
#
_symmetry.space_group_name_H-M   'P 1'
#
loop_
_entity.id
_entity.type
_entity.pdbx_description
1 polymer ?
#
loop_
_entity_poly.entity_id
_entity_poly.type
_entity_poly.pdbx_seq_one_letter_code
_entity_poly.pdbx_strand_id
1 'polypeptide(L)'
;MRKLNIFFDVDNTLIMWNGKLRNHAHEVFAELRDTGHTIYVWSGVGIRRWDMKRHNLDEFVEDYFIKPLEDHHERLKTYNVPVVPDFVIDDHKTVVDAFGGYHIPDVAAPDDRELLEVLARINEMATLGDVEEPGEADVAVSP
;
A
#
# COMPACT_ATOMS: atom_id res chain seq x y z
N MET A 1 -18.00 4.24 -0.67
CA MET A 1 -16.58 3.99 -0.96
C MET A 1 -16.10 2.88 -0.03
N ARG A 2 -15.45 1.85 -0.57
CA ARG A 2 -14.86 0.74 0.19
C ARG A 2 -13.71 1.28 1.04
N LYS A 3 -13.66 0.90 2.31
CA LYS A 3 -12.50 1.20 3.18
C LYS A 3 -11.42 0.17 2.90
N LEU A 4 -10.17 0.60 2.80
CA LEU A 4 -9.05 -0.22 2.32
C LEU A 4 -7.97 -0.28 3.40
N ASN A 5 -7.33 -1.44 3.52
CA ASN A 5 -6.10 -1.64 4.28
C ASN A 5 -4.90 -1.40 3.35
N ILE A 6 -4.30 -0.22 3.46
CA ILE A 6 -3.27 0.25 2.54
C ILE A 6 -1.91 0.09 3.21
N PHE A 7 -0.97 -0.56 2.53
CA PHE A 7 0.37 -0.81 3.05
C PHE A 7 1.40 -0.03 2.24
N PHE A 8 2.14 0.83 2.93
CA PHE A 8 3.27 1.56 2.35
C PHE A 8 4.60 0.93 2.79
N ASP A 9 5.44 0.61 1.80
CA ASP A 9 6.88 0.48 2.03
C ASP A 9 7.51 1.84 2.37
N VAL A 10 8.73 1.83 2.90
CA VAL A 10 9.40 3.03 3.41
C VAL A 10 10.58 3.42 2.56
N ASP A 11 11.56 2.55 2.39
CA ASP A 11 12.85 2.92 1.81
C ASP A 11 12.70 2.96 0.28
N ASN A 12 13.10 4.07 -0.35
CA ASN A 12 12.87 4.37 -1.77
C ASN A 12 11.39 4.51 -2.21
N THR A 13 10.45 4.17 -1.33
CA THR A 13 9.02 4.37 -1.51
C THR A 13 8.57 5.71 -0.92
N LEU A 14 8.66 5.86 0.41
CA LEU A 14 8.29 7.09 1.14
C LEU A 14 9.51 7.96 1.46
N ILE A 15 10.66 7.36 1.75
CA ILE A 15 11.87 8.05 2.20
C ILE A 15 13.02 7.67 1.28
N MET A 16 13.61 8.69 0.65
CA MET A 16 14.75 8.51 -0.23
C MET A 16 16.02 8.18 0.56
N TRP A 17 17.03 7.64 -0.13
CA TRP A 17 18.34 7.30 0.45
C TRP A 17 19.03 8.44 1.23
N ASN A 18 18.71 9.70 0.93
CA ASN A 18 19.23 10.88 1.62
C ASN A 18 18.36 11.34 2.81
N GLY A 19 17.34 10.56 3.20
CA GLY A 19 16.41 10.87 4.28
C GLY A 19 15.33 11.90 3.89
N LYS A 20 15.22 12.29 2.62
CA LYS A 20 14.15 13.16 2.15
C LYS A 20 12.85 12.37 2.03
N LEU A 21 11.78 12.90 2.62
CA LEU A 21 10.43 12.40 2.40
C LEU A 21 10.00 12.67 0.96
N ARG A 22 9.35 11.69 0.33
CA ARG A 22 8.77 11.82 -1.01
C ARG A 22 7.71 12.91 -1.03
N ASN A 23 7.63 13.62 -2.14
CA ASN A 23 6.69 14.72 -2.31
C ASN A 23 5.25 14.22 -2.07
N HIS A 24 4.40 15.08 -1.52
CA HIS A 24 2.96 14.83 -1.28
C HIS A 24 2.60 13.78 -0.21
N ALA A 25 3.57 13.17 0.49
CA ALA A 25 3.28 12.11 1.47
C ALA A 25 2.28 12.55 2.56
N HIS A 26 2.43 13.75 3.12
CA HIS A 26 1.50 14.29 4.12
C HIS A 26 0.09 14.47 3.59
N GLU A 27 -0.03 15.07 2.40
CA GLU A 27 -1.32 15.36 1.77
C GLU A 27 -2.08 14.06 1.50
N VAL A 28 -1.38 13.06 1.00
CA VAL A 28 -1.95 11.74 0.71
C VAL A 28 -2.33 11.00 1.99
N PHE A 29 -1.47 10.99 3.01
CA PHE A 29 -1.77 10.31 4.27
C PHE A 29 -2.98 10.92 4.98
N ALA A 30 -3.08 12.26 4.98
CA ALA A 30 -4.23 12.96 5.53
C ALA A 30 -5.51 12.62 4.76
N GLU A 31 -5.50 12.73 3.42
CA GLU A 31 -6.67 12.42 2.59
C GLU A 31 -7.13 10.97 2.76
N LEU A 32 -6.20 10.01 2.78
CA LEU A 32 -6.52 8.60 2.97
C LEU A 32 -7.18 8.33 4.34
N ARG A 33 -6.74 9.04 5.39
CA ARG A 33 -7.37 8.95 6.72
C ARG A 33 -8.73 9.62 6.76
N ASP A 34 -8.86 10.80 6.16
CA ASP A 34 -10.12 11.57 6.13
C ASP A 34 -11.22 10.83 5.34
N THR A 35 -10.84 10.08 4.31
CA THR A 35 -11.73 9.21 3.53
C THR A 35 -12.01 7.86 4.20
N GLY A 36 -11.35 7.57 5.32
CA GLY A 36 -11.62 6.43 6.19
C GLY A 36 -10.88 5.14 5.83
N HIS A 37 -9.81 5.23 5.04
CA HIS A 37 -8.89 4.12 4.83
C HIS A 37 -7.98 3.91 6.06
N THR A 38 -7.43 2.70 6.17
CA THR A 38 -6.47 2.35 7.21
C THR A 38 -5.09 2.26 6.61
N ILE A 39 -4.14 3.01 7.17
CA ILE A 39 -2.76 3.07 6.69
C ILE A 39 -1.89 2.20 7.59
N TYR A 40 -1.17 1.27 6.98
CA TYR A 40 -0.14 0.48 7.61
C TYR A 40 1.21 0.79 6.95
N VAL A 41 2.27 0.72 7.74
CA VAL A 41 3.63 0.87 7.25
C VAL A 41 4.38 -0.44 7.45
N TRP A 42 5.11 -0.87 6.44
CA TRP A 42 5.97 -2.03 6.57
C TRP A 42 7.34 -1.82 5.92
N SER A 43 8.29 -2.67 6.25
CA SER A 43 9.62 -2.63 5.63
C SER A 43 10.30 -3.98 5.72
N GLY A 44 11.15 -4.29 4.73
CA GLY A 44 12.01 -5.46 4.73
C GLY A 44 13.20 -5.39 5.69
N VAL A 45 13.52 -4.20 6.23
CA VAL A 45 14.72 -3.97 7.05
C VAL A 45 14.42 -3.68 8.53
N GLY A 46 13.15 -3.79 8.95
CA GLY A 46 12.72 -3.65 10.35
C GLY A 46 11.60 -2.64 10.55
N ILE A 47 11.18 -2.44 11.80
CA ILE A 47 10.09 -1.52 12.14
C ILE A 47 10.52 -0.06 11.99
N ARG A 48 9.81 0.71 11.16
CA ARG A 48 10.16 2.10 10.74
C ARG A 48 9.42 3.21 11.49
N ARG A 49 8.94 2.93 12.72
CA ARG A 49 8.13 3.88 13.51
C ARG A 49 8.87 5.20 13.80
N TRP A 50 10.18 5.14 14.05
CA TRP A 50 10.96 6.35 14.33
C TRP A 50 11.03 7.29 13.12
N ASP A 51 11.16 6.74 11.91
CA ASP A 51 11.23 7.50 10.67
C ASP A 51 9.90 8.19 10.37
N MET A 52 8.78 7.49 10.54
CA MET A 52 7.47 8.11 10.41
C MET A 52 7.25 9.21 11.45
N LYS A 53 7.72 9.03 12.70
CA LYS A 53 7.69 10.11 13.72
C LYS A 53 8.52 11.31 13.32
N ARG A 54 9.75 11.09 12.84
CA ARG A 54 10.66 12.15 12.37
C ARG A 54 10.04 12.99 11.26
N HIS A 55 9.23 12.36 10.40
CA HIS A 55 8.53 13.00 9.30
C HIS A 55 7.09 13.39 9.63
N ASN A 56 6.64 13.34 10.90
CA ASN A 56 5.26 13.66 11.30
C ASN A 56 4.18 12.90 10.51
N LEU A 57 4.42 11.61 10.21
CA LEU A 57 3.44 10.72 9.58
C LEU A 57 2.86 9.68 10.56
N ASP A 58 3.48 9.45 11.72
CA ASP A 58 3.09 8.40 12.67
C ASP A 58 1.65 8.55 13.18
N GLU A 59 1.10 9.76 13.23
CA GLU A 59 -0.29 10.00 13.65
C GLU A 59 -1.35 9.45 12.68
N PHE A 60 -0.98 9.23 11.42
CA PHE A 60 -1.87 8.66 10.41
C PHE A 60 -1.79 7.13 10.33
N VAL A 61 -0.75 6.51 10.93
CA VAL A 61 -0.44 5.09 10.77
C VAL A 61 -1.09 4.27 11.88
N GLU A 62 -1.84 3.25 11.49
CA GLU A 62 -2.50 2.32 12.42
C GLU A 62 -1.48 1.42 13.12
N ASP A 63 -0.63 0.73 12.34
CA ASP A 63 0.45 -0.09 12.90
C ASP A 63 1.59 -0.33 11.90
N TYR A 64 2.65 -0.96 12.40
CA TYR A 64 3.91 -1.16 11.73
C TYR A 64 4.31 -2.63 11.70
N PHE A 65 4.78 -3.10 10.55
CA PHE A 65 5.16 -4.50 10.38
C PHE A 65 6.51 -4.68 9.71
N ILE A 66 7.07 -5.87 9.88
CA ILE A 66 8.14 -6.36 9.01
C ILE A 66 7.46 -7.01 7.81
N LYS A 67 7.88 -6.63 6.61
CA LYS A 67 7.32 -7.15 5.36
C LYS A 67 7.95 -8.51 5.01
N PRO A 68 7.16 -9.53 4.62
CA PRO A 68 7.73 -10.74 4.07
C PRO A 68 8.41 -10.46 2.74
N LEU A 69 9.69 -10.84 2.60
CA LEU A 69 10.47 -10.68 1.36
C LEU A 69 10.35 -11.88 0.42
N GLU A 70 9.79 -12.98 0.91
CA GLU A 70 9.55 -14.24 0.20
C GLU A 70 8.24 -14.84 0.73
N ASP A 71 7.64 -15.79 0.00
CA ASP A 71 6.39 -16.47 0.37
C ASP A 71 5.33 -15.50 0.94
N HIS A 72 5.13 -14.38 0.23
CA HIS A 72 4.54 -13.15 0.75
C HIS A 72 3.24 -13.38 1.52
N HIS A 73 2.31 -14.18 0.97
CA HIS A 73 1.02 -14.49 1.60
C HIS A 73 1.16 -15.40 2.83
N GLU A 74 1.90 -16.50 2.70
CA GLU A 74 2.05 -17.51 3.76
C GLU A 74 2.76 -16.92 4.99
N ARG A 75 3.67 -15.98 4.77
CA ARG A 75 4.49 -15.38 5.82
C ARG A 75 3.88 -14.15 6.48
N LEU A 76 2.71 -13.65 6.06
CA LEU A 76 1.98 -12.60 6.79
C LEU A 76 1.80 -12.97 8.27
N LYS A 77 1.39 -14.22 8.53
CA LYS A 77 1.24 -14.75 9.90
C LYS A 77 2.57 -14.78 10.67
N THR A 78 3.67 -15.12 10.00
CA THR A 78 5.00 -15.16 10.61
C THR A 78 5.43 -13.78 11.11
N TYR A 79 5.06 -12.73 10.37
CA TYR A 79 5.36 -11.34 10.73
C TYR A 79 4.25 -10.64 11.51
N ASN A 80 3.25 -11.38 11.99
CA ASN A 80 2.10 -10.87 12.74
C ASN A 80 1.31 -9.78 12.02
N VAL A 81 1.26 -9.82 10.68
CA VAL A 81 0.38 -8.93 9.91
C VAL A 81 -1.04 -9.49 10.00
N PRO A 82 -1.99 -8.79 10.66
CA PRO A 82 -3.29 -9.37 11.01
C PRO A 82 -4.31 -9.32 9.87
N VAL A 83 -4.01 -8.57 8.81
CA VAL A 83 -4.89 -8.33 7.66
C VAL A 83 -4.12 -8.57 6.37
N VAL A 84 -4.81 -9.04 5.33
CA VAL A 84 -4.24 -9.07 3.98
C VAL A 84 -4.31 -7.66 3.41
N PRO A 85 -3.23 -7.11 2.82
CA PRO A 85 -3.27 -5.81 2.16
C PRO A 85 -4.33 -5.76 1.07
N ASP A 86 -5.13 -4.68 1.04
CA ASP A 86 -6.01 -4.38 -0.09
C ASP A 86 -5.26 -3.67 -1.22
N PHE A 87 -4.24 -2.89 -0.85
CA PHE A 87 -3.44 -2.11 -1.79
C PHE A 87 -2.03 -1.91 -1.23
N VAL A 88 -1.01 -2.33 -1.98
CA VAL A 88 0.40 -2.15 -1.61
C VAL A 88 1.05 -1.07 -2.47
N ILE A 89 1.84 -0.20 -1.82
CA ILE A 89 2.74 0.74 -2.48
C ILE A 89 4.16 0.35 -2.13
N ASP A 90 4.93 -0.04 -3.14
CA ASP A 90 6.28 -0.58 -2.96
C ASP A 90 7.13 -0.27 -4.19
N ASP A 91 8.43 -0.06 -3.98
CA ASP A 91 9.42 0.06 -5.05
C ASP A 91 9.85 -1.31 -5.60
N HIS A 92 9.55 -2.39 -4.87
CA HIS A 92 9.79 -3.76 -5.30
C HIS A 92 8.54 -4.36 -5.96
N LYS A 93 8.60 -4.53 -7.28
CA LYS A 93 7.50 -5.09 -8.08
C LYS A 93 6.99 -6.44 -7.57
N THR A 94 7.85 -7.32 -7.06
CA THR A 94 7.44 -8.66 -6.59
C THR A 94 6.44 -8.61 -5.42
N VAL A 95 6.56 -7.61 -4.54
CA VAL A 95 5.62 -7.41 -3.43
C VAL A 95 4.28 -6.93 -3.97
N VAL A 96 4.31 -5.96 -4.90
CA VAL A 96 3.10 -5.43 -5.54
C VAL A 96 2.40 -6.53 -6.34
N ASP A 97 3.14 -7.37 -7.05
CA ASP A 97 2.59 -8.49 -7.83
C ASP A 97 1.92 -9.54 -6.91
N ALA A 98 2.41 -9.70 -5.68
CA ALA A 98 1.84 -10.65 -4.74
C ALA A 98 0.49 -10.17 -4.19
N PHE A 99 0.36 -8.89 -3.84
CA PHE A 99 -0.82 -8.38 -3.13
C PHE A 99 -1.75 -7.49 -3.96
N GLY A 100 -1.28 -7.00 -5.11
CA GLY A 100 -1.92 -5.92 -5.87
C GLY A 100 -1.57 -4.54 -5.32
N GLY A 101 -1.68 -3.52 -6.17
CA GLY A 101 -1.44 -2.13 -5.81
C GLY A 101 -0.64 -1.35 -6.86
N TYR A 102 0.30 -0.53 -6.41
CA TYR A 102 1.07 0.38 -7.25
C TYR A 102 2.58 0.15 -7.08
N HIS A 103 3.24 -0.23 -8.18
CA HIS A 103 4.70 -0.30 -8.24
C HIS A 103 5.25 1.10 -8.49
N ILE A 104 5.75 1.73 -7.42
CA ILE A 104 6.26 3.09 -7.48
C ILE A 104 7.73 3.09 -7.92
N PRO A 105 8.21 4.08 -8.71
CA PRO A 105 9.63 4.20 -9.01
C PRO A 105 10.47 4.40 -7.74
N ASP A 106 11.61 3.72 -7.67
CA ASP A 106 12.57 3.72 -6.54
C ASP A 106 13.35 5.04 -6.38
N VAL A 107 13.24 5.94 -7.35
CA VAL A 107 13.87 7.27 -7.32
C VAL A 107 12.83 8.34 -7.59
N ALA A 108 12.64 9.25 -6.63
CA ALA A 108 11.77 10.41 -6.79
C ALA A 108 12.47 11.55 -7.54
N ALA A 109 11.83 12.08 -8.58
CA ALA A 109 12.23 13.32 -9.24
C ALA A 109 12.03 14.55 -8.32
N PRO A 110 12.64 15.71 -8.61
CA PRO A 110 12.43 16.93 -7.82
C PRO A 110 10.95 17.35 -7.72
N ASP A 111 10.20 17.17 -8.80
CA ASP A 111 8.78 17.45 -8.95
C ASP A 111 7.91 16.17 -8.94
N ASP A 112 8.39 15.10 -8.28
CA ASP A 112 7.70 13.81 -8.16
C ASP A 112 6.24 13.98 -7.73
N ARG A 113 5.33 13.31 -8.44
CA ARG A 113 3.87 13.31 -8.20
C ARG A 113 3.31 11.90 -8.01
N GLU A 114 4.16 10.89 -7.86
CA GLU A 114 3.75 9.49 -7.86
C GLU A 114 2.77 9.17 -6.73
N LEU A 115 2.93 9.77 -5.55
CA LEU A 115 1.98 9.57 -4.44
C LEU A 115 0.58 10.16 -4.74
N LEU A 116 0.46 11.15 -5.64
CA LEU A 116 -0.84 11.66 -6.07
C LEU A 116 -1.52 10.70 -7.06
N GLU A 117 -0.75 10.03 -7.92
CA GLU A 117 -1.27 8.95 -8.77
C GLU A 117 -1.71 7.75 -7.91
N VAL A 118 -0.92 7.37 -6.90
CA VAL A 118 -1.31 6.36 -5.89
C VAL A 118 -2.66 6.70 -5.27
N LEU A 119 -2.85 7.95 -4.82
CA LEU A 119 -4.12 8.39 -4.23
C LEU A 119 -5.28 8.26 -5.23
N ALA A 120 -5.09 8.66 -6.49
CA ALA A 120 -6.10 8.51 -7.53
C ALA A 120 -6.49 7.04 -7.76
N ARG A 121 -5.51 6.12 -7.78
CA ARG A 121 -5.76 4.67 -7.94
C ARG A 121 -6.49 4.05 -6.77
N ILE A 122 -6.13 4.45 -5.55
CA ILE A 122 -6.82 4.00 -4.34
C ILE A 122 -8.28 4.48 -4.36
N ASN A 123 -8.52 5.73 -4.73
CA ASN A 123 -9.87 6.29 -4.86
C ASN A 123 -10.71 5.59 -5.95
N GLU A 124 -10.09 5.27 -7.09
CA GLU A 124 -10.72 4.49 -8.16
C GLU A 124 -11.14 3.10 -7.65
N MET A 125 -10.21 2.34 -7.06
CA MET A 125 -10.47 1.02 -6.48
C MET A 125 -11.57 1.07 -5.42
N ALA A 126 -11.52 2.08 -4.54
CA ALA A 126 -12.47 2.25 -3.47
C ALA A 126 -13.88 2.62 -3.96
N THR A 127 -13.99 3.22 -5.15
CA THR A 127 -15.27 3.63 -5.75
C THR A 127 -15.91 2.51 -6.56
N LEU A 128 -15.13 1.77 -7.34
CA LEU A 128 -15.65 0.72 -8.22
C LEU A 128 -16.16 -0.51 -7.44
N GLY A 129 -15.62 -0.78 -6.25
CA GLY A 129 -15.94 -1.99 -5.49
C GLY A 129 -15.54 -3.26 -6.25
N ASP A 130 -15.74 -4.43 -5.64
CA ASP A 130 -15.51 -5.70 -6.33
C ASP A 130 -16.56 -5.83 -7.44
N VAL A 131 -16.20 -5.44 -8.66
CA VAL A 131 -16.91 -5.92 -9.85
C VAL A 131 -16.63 -7.41 -9.91
N GLU A 132 -17.57 -8.22 -9.41
CA GLU A 132 -17.59 -9.65 -9.72
C GLU A 132 -17.49 -9.77 -11.25
N GLU A 133 -16.41 -10.39 -11.72
CA GLU A 133 -16.35 -10.92 -13.08
C GLU A 133 -17.65 -11.71 -13.30
N PRO A 134 -18.44 -11.43 -14.37
CA PRO A 134 -19.65 -12.18 -14.62
C PRO A 134 -19.27 -13.66 -14.74
N GLY A 135 -19.67 -14.45 -13.74
CA GLY A 135 -19.39 -15.88 -13.68
C GLY A 135 -19.74 -16.54 -15.00
N GLU A 136 -18.82 -17.37 -15.51
CA GLU A 136 -19.06 -18.20 -16.68
C GLU A 136 -20.42 -18.87 -16.52
N ALA A 137 -21.34 -18.56 -17.43
CA ALA A 137 -22.65 -19.16 -17.43
C ALA A 137 -22.48 -20.67 -17.53
N ASP A 138 -22.91 -21.40 -16.50
CA ASP A 138 -23.09 -22.85 -16.52
C ASP A 138 -23.91 -23.18 -17.76
N VAL A 139 -23.24 -23.68 -18.80
CA VAL A 139 -23.89 -24.21 -19.99
C VAL A 139 -24.51 -25.53 -19.55
N ALA A 140 -25.76 -25.46 -19.09
CA ALA A 140 -26.57 -26.62 -18.78
C ALA A 140 -26.75 -27.45 -20.06
N VAL A 141 -25.92 -28.48 -20.22
CA VAL A 141 -26.17 -29.54 -21.19
C VAL A 141 -27.27 -30.42 -20.60
N SER A 142 -28.50 -30.17 -21.05
CA SER A 142 -29.66 -31.04 -20.81
C SER A 142 -29.65 -32.21 -21.82
N PRO A 143 -30.35 -33.33 -21.50
CA PRO A 143 -29.85 -34.72 -21.57
C PRO A 143 -29.80 -35.37 -22.95
#